data_AF-A0AAW5L9V0-F1
#
_entry.id   AF-A0AAW5L9V0-F1
#
_cell.length_a   1.000
_cell.length_b   1.000
_cell.length_c   1.000
_cell.angle_alpha   90.00
_cell.angle_beta   90.00
_cell.angle_gamma   90.00
#
_symmetry.space_group_name_H-M   'P 1'
#
loop_
_entity.id
_entity.type
_entity.pdbx_description
1 polymer ?
#
loop_
_entity_poly.entity_id
_entity_poly.type
_entity_poly.pdbx_seq_one_letter_code
_entity_poly.pdbx_strand_id
1 'polypeptide(L)' 'SLWQIGFELVMKLRDVYGASNVIATDIRETDSEVVKSGPFETLDVTDGQKLHDISKRNEVDTIIHLAALLSATAEKNP' A
#
# COMPACT_ATOMS: atom_id res chain seq x y z
N SER A 1 -2.98 -14.51 -3.47
CA SER A 1 -4.06 -13.49 -3.46
C SER A 1 -3.46 -12.12 -3.81
N LEU A 2 -4.25 -11.12 -4.24
CA LEU A 2 -3.72 -9.76 -4.52
C LEU A 2 -2.94 -9.19 -3.32
N TRP A 3 -3.44 -9.46 -2.11
CA TRP A 3 -2.75 -9.19 -0.86
C TRP A 3 -1.35 -9.80 -0.76
N GLN A 4 -1.19 -11.07 -1.15
CA GLN A 4 0.10 -11.74 -1.15
C GLN A 4 1.07 -11.11 -2.16
N ILE A 5 0.58 -10.70 -3.33
CA ILE A 5 1.39 -10.00 -4.34
C ILE A 5 1.86 -8.66 -3.78
N GLY A 6 0.98 -7.90 -3.13
CA GLY A 6 1.33 -6.63 -2.49
C GLY A 6 2.40 -6.81 -1.40
N PHE A 7 2.27 -7.84 -0.57
CA PHE A 7 3.26 -8.18 0.44
C PHE A 7 4.63 -8.47 -0.16
N GLU A 8 4.71 -9.42 -1.11
CA GLU A 8 5.97 -9.83 -1.73
C GLU A 8 6.61 -8.67 -2.50
N LEU A 9 5.80 -7.83 -3.15
CA LEU A 9 6.28 -6.65 -3.86
C LEU A 9 6.91 -5.63 -2.92
N VAL A 10 6.24 -5.28 -1.82
CA VAL A 10 6.79 -4.31 -0.84
C VAL A 10 8.13 -4.81 -0.30
N MET A 11 8.20 -6.08 0.11
CA MET A 11 9.45 -6.67 0.61
C MET A 11 10.55 -6.60 -0.45
N LYS A 12 10.23 -6.92 -1.71
CA LYS A 12 11.23 -6.87 -2.78
C LYS A 12 11.68 -5.45 -3.12
N LEU A 13 10.78 -4.48 -3.14
CA LEU A 13 11.12 -3.09 -3.40
C LEU A 13 11.99 -2.51 -2.27
N ARG A 14 11.71 -2.87 -1.01
CA ARG A 14 12.54 -2.45 0.13
C ARG A 14 13.94 -3.04 0.09
N ASP A 15 14.07 -4.28 -0.37
CA ASP A 15 15.37 -4.94 -0.61
C ASP A 15 16.18 -4.22 -1.70
N VAL A 16 15.52 -3.80 -2.79
CA VAL A 16 16.21 -3.16 -3.94
C VAL A 16 16.49 -1.67 -3.72
N TYR A 17 15.53 -0.93 -3.16
CA TYR A 17 15.57 0.53 -3.07
C TYR A 17 15.83 1.06 -1.65
N GLY A 18 15.82 0.19 -0.64
CA GLY A 18 15.97 0.56 0.77
C GLY A 18 14.63 0.69 1.50
N ALA A 19 14.58 0.20 2.74
CA ALA A 19 13.35 0.13 3.53
C ALA A 19 12.66 1.49 3.73
N SER A 20 13.43 2.57 3.90
CA SER A 20 12.92 3.93 4.08
C SER A 20 12.34 4.55 2.80
N ASN A 21 12.68 4.01 1.63
CA ASN A 21 12.30 4.59 0.32
C ASN A 21 11.00 3.97 -0.23
N VAL A 22 10.38 3.04 0.49
CA VAL A 22 9.15 2.37 0.07
C VAL A 22 8.10 2.48 1.18
N ILE A 23 7.07 3.26 0.89
CA ILE A 23 5.91 3.45 1.76
C ILE A 23 4.84 2.46 1.33
N ALA A 24 4.49 1.56 2.24
CA ALA A 24 3.35 0.68 2.04
C ALA A 24 2.08 1.36 2.53
N THR A 25 0.95 1.14 1.84
CA THR A 25 -0.33 1.71 2.24
C THR A 25 -1.45 0.70 2.13
N ASP A 26 -2.38 0.73 3.08
CA ASP A 26 -3.64 -0.02 2.99
C ASP A 26 -4.76 0.68 3.77
N ILE A 27 -6.01 0.31 3.53
CA ILE A 27 -7.16 0.79 4.30
C ILE A 27 -7.15 0.31 5.76
N ARG A 28 -6.39 -0.75 6.07
CA ARG A 28 -6.28 -1.35 7.40
C ARG A 28 -4.84 -1.55 7.80
N GLU A 29 -4.50 -1.08 8.98
CA GLU A 29 -3.24 -1.47 9.63
C GLU A 29 -3.38 -2.88 10.22
N THR A 30 -2.35 -3.71 10.03
CA THR A 30 -2.27 -5.07 10.56
C THR A 30 -0.91 -5.27 11.22
N ASP A 31 -0.79 -6.21 12.16
CA ASP A 31 0.51 -6.54 12.80
C ASP A 31 1.43 -7.37 11.87
N SER A 32 1.53 -6.95 10.60
CA SER A 32 2.26 -7.66 9.54
C SER A 32 3.71 -7.19 9.44
N GLU A 33 4.55 -8.04 8.82
CA GLU A 33 5.95 -7.70 8.53
C GLU A 33 6.07 -6.44 7.65
N VAL A 34 5.09 -6.15 6.80
CA VAL A 34 5.05 -4.93 5.98
C VAL A 34 4.98 -3.67 6.84
N VAL A 35 4.26 -3.70 7.96
CA VAL A 35 4.19 -2.57 8.89
C VAL A 35 5.48 -2.46 9.72
N LYS A 36 6.08 -3.60 10.08
CA LYS A 36 7.29 -3.63 10.92
C LYS A 36 8.58 -3.31 10.17
N SER A 37 8.65 -3.61 8.88
CA SER A 37 9.87 -3.53 8.08
C SER A 37 10.14 -2.16 7.42
N GLY A 38 9.27 -1.16 7.64
CA GLY A 38 9.48 0.18 7.07
C GLY A 38 8.24 1.06 7.14
N PRO A 39 8.24 2.24 6.47
CA PRO A 39 7.15 3.20 6.52
C PRO A 39 5.81 2.61 6.04
N PHE A 40 4.77 2.82 6.82
CA PHE A 40 3.41 2.42 6.50
C PHE A 40 2.44 3.56 6.78
N GLU A 41 1.47 3.76 5.90
CA GLU A 41 0.42 4.78 6.03
C GLU A 41 -0.96 4.15 5.77
N THR A 42 -1.92 4.37 6.66
CA THR A 42 -3.30 3.95 6.39
C THR A 42 -3.93 4.88 5.35
N LEU A 43 -4.33 4.36 4.19
CA LEU A 43 -4.89 5.14 3.09
C LEU A 43 -6.04 4.39 2.41
N ASP A 44 -7.20 5.04 2.34
CA ASP A 44 -8.21 4.72 1.34
C ASP A 44 -7.84 5.42 0.04
N VAL A 45 -7.65 4.64 -1.03
CA VAL A 45 -7.19 5.16 -2.30
C VAL A 45 -8.22 6.05 -3.02
N THR A 46 -9.47 6.02 -2.57
CA THR A 46 -10.52 6.95 -3.04
C THR A 46 -10.41 8.33 -2.39
N ASP A 47 -9.66 8.47 -1.29
CA ASP A 47 -9.34 9.75 -0.66
C ASP A 47 -8.14 10.40 -1.37
N GLY A 48 -8.45 11.10 -2.46
CA GLY A 48 -7.45 11.76 -3.29
C GLY A 48 -6.66 12.86 -2.56
N GLN A 49 -7.26 13.53 -1.57
CA GLN A 49 -6.58 14.56 -0.79
C GLN A 49 -5.52 13.93 0.11
N LYS A 50 -5.88 12.84 0.81
CA LYS A 50 -4.94 12.11 1.66
C LYS A 50 -3.80 11.49 0.86
N LEU A 51 -4.09 10.91 -0.31
CA LEU A 51 -3.06 10.41 -1.22
C LEU A 51 -2.09 11.52 -1.62
N HIS A 52 -2.61 12.68 -2.05
CA HIS A 52 -1.79 13.83 -2.41
C HIS A 52 -0.89 14.30 -1.24
N ASP A 53 -1.44 14.38 -0.03
CA ASP A 53 -0.69 14.87 1.13
C ASP A 53 0.39 13.90 1.58
N ILE A 54 0.15 12.59 1.50
CA ILE A 54 1.16 11.56 1.72
C ILE A 54 2.25 11.65 0.65
N SER A 55 1.87 11.72 -0.63
CA SER A 55 2.81 11.80 -1.74
C SER A 55 3.70 13.04 -1.65
N LYS A 56 3.12 14.19 -1.33
CA LYS A 56 3.86 15.45 -1.19
C LYS A 56 4.79 15.45 0.02
N ARG A 57 4.33 14.96 1.18
CA ARG A 57 5.14 14.92 2.42
C ARG A 57 6.37 14.02 2.29
N ASN A 58 6.24 12.94 1.52
CA ASN A 58 7.30 11.94 1.35
C ASN A 58 8.02 12.03 0.01
N GLU A 59 7.76 13.08 -0.78
CA GLU A 59 8.38 13.32 -2.09
C GLU A 59 8.27 12.10 -3.05
N VAL A 60 7.09 11.46 -3.05
CA VAL A 60 6.85 10.25 -3.85
C VAL A 60 6.93 10.56 -5.34
N ASP A 61 7.81 9.86 -6.05
CA ASP A 61 7.96 9.96 -7.51
C ASP A 61 7.19 8.86 -8.29
N THR A 62 6.87 7.74 -7.62
CA THR A 62 6.32 6.53 -8.25
C THR A 62 5.21 5.93 -7.38
N ILE A 63 4.06 5.64 -7.98
CA ILE A 63 2.92 5.00 -7.32
C ILE A 63 2.63 3.66 -7.99
N ILE A 64 2.58 2.58 -7.22
CA ILE A 64 2.14 1.25 -7.67
C ILE A 64 0.77 0.96 -7.06
N HIS A 65 -0.28 1.08 -7.87
CA HIS A 65 -1.66 0.94 -7.42
C HIS A 65 -2.13 -0.52 -7.49
N LEU A 66 -2.16 -1.21 -6.35
CA LEU A 66 -2.62 -2.61 -6.24
C LEU A 66 -4.00 -2.76 -5.56
N ALA A 67 -4.63 -1.64 -5.17
CA ALA A 67 -5.94 -1.65 -4.57
C ALA A 67 -6.98 -2.12 -5.61
N ALA A 68 -7.58 -3.28 -5.39
CA ALA A 68 -8.63 -3.80 -6.23
C ALA A 68 -9.62 -4.64 -5.41
N LEU A 69 -10.91 -4.50 -5.73
CA LEU A 69 -11.94 -5.41 -5.25
C LEU A 69 -11.81 -6.74 -6.01
N LEU A 70 -11.48 -7.81 -5.30
CA LEU A 70 -11.57 -9.17 -5.86
C LEU A 70 -13.05 -9.49 -6.10
N SER A 71 -13.40 -10.00 -7.30
CA SER A 71 -14.79 -10.18 -7.75
C SER A 71 -15.68 -10.97 -6.79
N ALA A 72 -15.11 -11.86 -5.98
CA ALA A 72 -15.84 -12.64 -4.97
C ALA A 72 -16.48 -11.78 -3.85
N THR A 73 -16.03 -10.54 -3.63
CA THR A 73 -16.63 -9.62 -2.64
C THR A 73 -17.62 -8.64 -3.29
N ALA A 74 -17.50 -8.37 -4.59
CA ALA A 74 -18.44 -7.54 -5.34
C ALA A 74 -19.82 -8.22 -5.49
N GLU A 75 -19.87 -9.55 -5.51
CA GLU A 75 -21.15 -10.28 -5.57
C GLU A 75 -21.94 -10.27 -4.23
N LYS A 76 -21.30 -9.95 -3.10
CA LYS A 76 -21.94 -9.97 -1.77
C LYS A 76 -22.56 -8.65 -1.32
N ASN A 77 -22.28 -7.55 -2.01
CA ASN A 77 -22.93 -6.25 -1.80
C ASN A 77 -23.06 -5.56 -3.16
N PRO A 78 -24.25 -5.59 -3.80
CA PRO A 78 -24.49 -4.90 -5.06
C PRO A 78 -24.48 -3.37 -4.89
#